data_AF-A0A8K0INF1-F1
#
_entry.id   AF-A0A8K0INF1-F1
#
_cell.length_a   1.000
_cell.length_b   1.000
_cell.length_c   1.000
_cell.angle_alpha   90.00
_cell.angle_beta   90.00
_cell.angle_gamma   90.00
#
_symmetry.space_group_name_H-M   'P 1'
#
loop_
_entity.id
_entity.type
_entity.pdbx_description
1 polymer ?
#
loop_
_entity_poly.entity_id
_entity_poly.type
_entity_poly.pdbx_seq_one_letter_code
_entity_poly.pdbx_strand_id
1 'polypeptide(L)'
;MAPPQGNGGRDDGRSEKALRLSIKNRTKGLCKKAYDLATLCDFELALVCYSSDADEPTTWPPDRSKIEDAIHHYFEIPAHKKLPKNQITLDNPHPNSGADEKKRCRREE
;
A
#
# COMPACT_ATOMS: atom_id res chain seq x y z
N MET A 1 47.10 -8.44 -20.39
CA MET A 1 46.27 -7.67 -19.44
C MET A 1 45.01 -7.28 -20.19
N ALA A 2 43.88 -7.95 -19.93
CA ALA A 2 42.62 -7.70 -20.63
C ALA A 2 41.86 -6.55 -19.93
N PRO A 3 41.09 -5.71 -20.67
CA PRO A 3 40.28 -4.67 -20.05
C PRO A 3 39.13 -5.29 -19.24
N PRO A 4 38.70 -4.67 -18.13
CA PRO A 4 37.54 -5.13 -17.38
C PRO A 4 36.28 -4.97 -18.24
N GLN A 5 35.63 -6.10 -18.52
CA GLN A 5 34.28 -6.14 -19.10
C GLN A 5 33.30 -5.65 -18.05
N GLY A 6 33.10 -4.33 -17.98
CA GLY A 6 31.93 -3.77 -17.35
C GLY A 6 30.79 -3.77 -18.35
N ASN A 7 29.83 -4.70 -18.24
CA ASN A 7 28.45 -4.38 -18.62
C ASN A 7 27.45 -5.43 -18.13
N GLY A 8 26.28 -4.94 -17.73
CA GLY A 8 25.13 -5.79 -17.45
C GLY A 8 24.18 -5.22 -16.40
N GLY A 9 23.96 -3.90 -16.37
CA GLY A 9 22.78 -3.35 -15.73
C GLY A 9 21.55 -4.01 -16.35
N ARG A 10 20.73 -4.67 -15.53
CA ARG A 10 19.50 -5.33 -15.96
C ARG A 10 18.48 -4.25 -16.32
N ASP A 11 18.56 -3.72 -17.53
CA ASP A 11 17.53 -2.86 -18.10
C ASP A 11 16.33 -3.78 -18.44
N ASP A 12 15.38 -3.90 -17.51
CA ASP A 12 14.07 -4.49 -17.77
C ASP A 12 13.46 -3.68 -18.93
N GLY A 13 13.43 -4.26 -20.13
CA GLY A 13 13.15 -3.61 -21.40
C GLY A 13 11.72 -3.06 -21.59
N ARG A 14 11.11 -2.52 -20.54
CA ARG A 14 9.88 -1.74 -20.62
C ARG A 14 10.22 -0.31 -21.01
N SER A 15 9.75 0.11 -22.18
CA SER A 15 9.80 1.52 -22.58
C SER A 15 9.18 2.41 -21.50
N GLU A 16 9.85 3.51 -21.18
CA GLU A 16 9.36 4.54 -20.25
C GLU A 16 7.89 4.88 -20.53
N LYS A 17 7.50 5.06 -21.80
CA LYS A 17 6.11 5.34 -22.19
C LYS A 17 5.12 4.27 -21.71
N ALA A 18 5.50 2.99 -21.81
CA ALA A 18 4.67 1.88 -21.35
C ALA A 18 4.59 1.84 -19.81
N LEU A 19 5.68 2.18 -19.12
CA LEU A 19 5.69 2.33 -17.66
C LEU A 19 4.72 3.44 -17.22
N ARG A 20 4.84 4.62 -17.81
CA ARG A 20 3.98 5.79 -17.52
C ARG A 20 2.51 5.48 -17.72
N LEU A 21 2.17 4.84 -18.84
CA LEU A 21 0.80 4.40 -19.12
C LEU A 21 0.31 3.37 -18.10
N SER A 22 1.19 2.43 -17.71
CA SER A 22 0.87 1.42 -16.69
C SER A 22 0.57 2.07 -15.34
N ILE A 23 1.41 3.01 -14.89
CA ILE A 23 1.20 3.76 -13.64
C ILE A 23 -0.15 4.48 -13.70
N LYS A 24 -0.40 5.28 -14.75
CA LYS A 24 -1.66 6.03 -14.91
C LYS A 24 -2.88 5.12 -14.86
N ASN A 25 -2.88 4.01 -15.60
CA ASN A 25 -4.01 3.09 -15.67
C ASN A 25 -4.23 2.35 -14.35
N ARG A 26 -3.16 1.91 -13.69
CA ARG A 26 -3.24 1.22 -12.39
C ARG A 26 -3.69 2.17 -11.29
N THR A 27 -3.18 3.40 -11.22
CA THR A 27 -3.64 4.41 -10.26
C THR A 27 -5.13 4.69 -10.43
N LYS A 28 -5.61 4.86 -11.67
CA LYS A 28 -7.06 5.01 -11.94
C LYS A 28 -7.86 3.80 -11.43
N GLY A 29 -7.37 2.59 -11.68
CA GLY A 29 -8.00 1.35 -11.20
C GLY A 29 -8.00 1.24 -9.67
N LEU A 30 -6.91 1.65 -9.02
CA LEU A 30 -6.78 1.69 -7.57
C LEU A 30 -7.77 2.67 -6.94
N CYS A 31 -7.89 3.89 -7.46
CA CYS A 31 -8.88 4.86 -6.98
C CYS A 31 -10.31 4.34 -7.10
N LYS A 32 -10.65 3.62 -8.18
CA LYS A 32 -11.96 2.99 -8.33
C LYS A 32 -12.20 1.92 -7.27
N LYS A 33 -11.22 1.04 -7.04
CA LYS A 33 -11.32 0.01 -6.00
C LYS A 33 -11.43 0.62 -4.61
N ALA A 34 -10.70 1.69 -4.33
CA ALA A 34 -10.78 2.42 -3.08
C ALA A 34 -12.19 2.98 -2.85
N TYR A 35 -12.80 3.57 -3.89
CA TYR A 35 -14.19 4.01 -3.86
C TYR A 35 -15.17 2.88 -3.58
N ASP A 36 -15.10 1.79 -4.36
CA ASP A 36 -15.99 0.65 -4.18
C ASP A 36 -15.85 0.07 -2.77
N LEU A 37 -14.62 -0.09 -2.29
CA LEU A 37 -14.31 -0.69 -1.01
C LEU A 37 -14.79 0.17 0.17
N ALA A 38 -14.52 1.48 0.15
CA ALA A 38 -15.00 2.40 1.18
C ALA A 38 -16.54 2.50 1.20
N THR A 39 -17.17 2.45 0.02
CA THR A 39 -18.64 2.52 -0.10
C THR A 39 -19.31 1.23 0.38
N LEU A 40 -18.78 0.06 0.01
CA LEU A 40 -19.39 -1.23 0.33
C LEU A 40 -19.19 -1.65 1.78
N CYS A 41 -18.07 -1.27 2.38
CA CYS A 41 -17.71 -1.68 3.72
C CYS A 41 -17.80 -0.55 4.76
N ASP A 42 -18.20 0.66 4.34
CA ASP A 42 -18.40 1.83 5.19
C ASP A 42 -17.21 2.12 6.12
N PHE A 43 -16.04 2.33 5.52
CA PHE A 43 -14.85 2.73 6.27
C PHE A 43 -14.10 3.87 5.60
N GLU A 44 -13.37 4.61 6.42
CA GLU A 44 -12.54 5.72 6.00
C GLU A 44 -11.25 5.22 5.36
N LEU A 45 -10.99 5.66 4.13
CA LEU A 45 -9.85 5.25 3.34
C LEU A 45 -9.26 6.47 2.62
N ALA A 46 -7.94 6.60 2.67
CA ALA A 46 -7.19 7.59 1.93
C ALA A 46 -6.08 6.92 1.11
N LEU A 47 -5.93 7.35 -0.14
CA LEU A 47 -4.91 6.92 -1.08
C LEU A 47 -4.19 8.15 -1.63
N VAL A 48 -2.85 8.14 -1.58
CA VAL A 48 -2.00 9.19 -2.15
C VAL A 48 -0.96 8.53 -3.07
N CYS A 49 -1.04 8.80 -4.36
CA CYS A 49 -0.18 8.21 -5.37
C CYS A 49 0.68 9.29 -6.04
N TYR A 50 1.98 9.27 -5.75
CA TYR A 50 2.98 10.11 -6.42
C TYR A 50 3.43 9.48 -7.73
N SER A 51 3.62 10.30 -8.75
CA SER A 51 4.17 9.91 -10.05
C SER A 51 5.23 10.93 -10.44
N SER A 52 6.35 10.49 -10.99
CA SER A 52 7.42 11.39 -11.44
C SER A 52 7.01 12.30 -12.59
N ASP A 53 5.87 12.01 -13.24
CA ASP A 53 5.31 12.76 -14.37
C ASP A 53 4.33 13.87 -13.99
N ALA A 54 3.97 13.97 -12.72
CA ALA A 54 2.94 14.90 -12.27
C ALA A 54 3.49 15.73 -11.10
N ASP A 55 3.27 17.04 -11.16
CA ASP A 55 3.63 17.95 -10.08
C ASP A 55 2.80 17.69 -8.81
N GLU A 56 1.55 17.23 -8.98
CA GLU A 56 0.62 16.95 -7.89
C GLU A 56 0.31 15.44 -7.80
N PRO A 57 0.20 14.87 -6.58
CA PRO A 57 -0.18 13.48 -6.41
C PRO A 57 -1.63 13.25 -6.81
N THR A 58 -1.90 12.05 -7.34
CA THR A 58 -3.29 11.59 -7.47
C THR A 58 -3.78 11.11 -6.12
N THR A 59 -4.88 11.68 -5.62
CA THR A 59 -5.47 11.29 -4.34
C THR A 59 -6.84 10.65 -4.50
N TRP A 60 -7.22 9.83 -3.52
CA TRP A 60 -8.60 9.43 -3.30
C TRP A 60 -8.87 9.41 -1.78
N PRO A 61 -9.89 10.11 -1.27
CA PRO A 61 -10.83 10.97 -1.99
C PRO A 61 -10.16 12.15 -2.71
N PRO A 62 -10.80 12.73 -3.75
CA PRO A 62 -10.26 13.88 -4.46
C PRO A 62 -10.26 15.16 -3.61
N ASP A 63 -11.07 15.18 -2.54
CA ASP A 63 -11.10 16.27 -1.58
C ASP A 63 -9.89 16.19 -0.66
N ARG A 64 -9.04 17.23 -0.70
CA ARG A 64 -7.82 17.32 0.09
C ARG A 64 -8.10 17.38 1.59
N SER A 65 -9.18 18.02 2.03
CA SER A 65 -9.52 18.10 3.46
C SER A 65 -9.75 16.69 4.02
N LYS A 66 -10.46 15.84 3.28
CA LYS A 66 -10.72 14.44 3.69
C LYS A 66 -9.44 13.60 3.77
N ILE A 67 -8.47 13.87 2.90
CA ILE A 67 -7.16 13.23 2.95
C ILE A 67 -6.41 13.66 4.22
N GLU A 68 -6.41 14.97 4.50
CA GLU A 68 -5.76 15.52 5.69
C GLU A 68 -6.41 14.96 6.97
N ASP A 69 -7.74 14.93 7.06
CA ASP A 69 -8.49 14.34 8.17
C ASP A 69 -8.11 12.87 8.39
N ALA A 70 -8.07 12.07 7.32
CA ALA A 70 -7.71 10.66 7.42
C ALA A 70 -6.25 10.43 7.84
N ILE A 71 -5.34 11.29 7.40
CA ILE A 71 -3.94 11.26 7.83
C ILE A 71 -3.84 11.62 9.32
N HIS A 72 -4.55 12.67 9.76
CA HIS A 72 -4.60 13.06 11.16
C HIS A 72 -5.16 11.95 12.04
N HIS A 73 -6.31 11.38 11.66
CA HIS A 73 -6.92 10.25 12.34
C HIS A 73 -5.95 9.06 12.43
N TYR A 74 -5.26 8.73 11.32
CA TYR A 74 -4.25 7.67 11.32
C TYR A 74 -3.14 7.93 12.35
N PHE A 75 -2.64 9.16 12.48
CA PHE A 75 -1.60 9.46 13.46
C PHE A 75 -2.09 9.32 14.91
N GLU A 76 -3.35 9.62 15.20
CA GLU A 76 -3.98 9.47 16.51
C GLU A 76 -4.21 8.01 16.92
N ILE A 77 -4.31 7.08 15.96
CA ILE A 77 -4.47 5.65 16.25
C ILE A 77 -3.26 5.12 17.06
N PRO A 78 -3.48 4.39 18.18
CA PRO A 78 -2.39 3.84 18.98
C PRO A 78 -1.65 2.72 18.23
N ALA A 79 -0.35 2.57 18.50
CA ALA A 79 0.55 1.70 17.73
C ALA A 79 0.09 0.23 17.62
N HIS A 80 -0.57 -0.31 18.65
CA HIS A 80 -1.06 -1.70 18.65
C HIS A 80 -2.23 -1.96 17.70
N LYS A 81 -2.88 -0.90 17.19
CA LYS A 81 -3.93 -0.99 16.15
C LYS A 81 -3.37 -0.73 14.75
N LYS A 82 -2.11 -0.31 14.64
CA LYS A 82 -1.43 -0.09 13.36
C LYS A 82 -0.75 -1.37 12.93
N LEU A 83 -0.85 -1.71 11.64
CA LEU A 83 0.01 -2.74 11.08
C LEU A 83 1.48 -2.31 11.21
N PRO A 84 2.41 -3.24 11.47
CA PRO A 84 3.83 -2.92 11.45
C PRO A 84 4.22 -2.38 10.07
N LYS A 85 5.07 -1.33 10.07
CA LYS A 85 5.54 -0.67 8.84
C LYS A 85 6.15 -1.72 7.90
N ASN A 86 5.76 -1.70 6.62
CA ASN A 86 6.24 -2.59 5.54
C ASN A 86 5.72 -4.04 5.54
N GLN A 87 4.60 -4.35 6.19
CA GLN A 87 3.97 -5.66 6.03
C GLN A 87 3.12 -5.71 4.74
N ILE A 88 3.60 -6.42 3.72
CA ILE A 88 2.76 -6.91 2.63
C ILE A 88 2.13 -8.21 3.15
N THR A 89 0.94 -8.16 3.74
CA THR A 89 0.20 -9.39 4.07
C THR A 89 -0.45 -9.92 2.79
N LEU A 90 0.18 -10.91 2.16
CA LEU A 90 -0.45 -11.72 1.09
C LEU A 90 -1.22 -12.92 1.65
N ASP A 91 -1.31 -13.05 2.97
CA ASP A 91 -2.09 -14.10 3.59
C ASP A 91 -3.54 -13.63 3.63
N ASN A 92 -4.33 -14.01 2.62
CA ASN A 92 -5.78 -13.91 2.65
C ASN A 92 -6.28 -14.72 3.87
N PRO A 93 -6.76 -14.10 4.96
CA PRO A 93 -7.23 -14.86 6.10
C PRO A 93 -8.58 -15.44 5.71
N HIS A 94 -8.57 -16.65 5.18
CA HIS A 94 -9.80 -17.42 5.03
C HIS A 94 -10.35 -17.65 6.45
N PRO A 95 -11.58 -17.21 6.78
CA PRO A 95 -12.10 -17.22 8.15
C PRO A 95 -12.52 -18.61 8.66
N ASN A 96 -11.92 -19.69 8.15
CA ASN A 96 -12.21 -21.03 8.63
C ASN A 96 -11.03 -21.99 8.48
N SER A 97 -10.11 -21.94 9.44
CA SER A 97 -9.37 -23.13 9.85
C SER A 97 -9.12 -23.04 11.36
N GLY A 98 -10.03 -23.66 12.11
CA GLY A 98 -9.71 -24.47 13.29
C GLY A 98 -8.96 -23.79 14.44
N ALA A 99 -9.67 -23.67 15.56
CA ALA A 99 -9.10 -23.55 16.89
C ALA A 99 -7.93 -24.52 17.14
N ASP A 100 -6.94 -24.04 17.88
CA ASP A 100 -6.25 -24.67 19.03
C ASP A 100 -4.75 -24.36 18.98
N GLU A 101 -4.25 -23.56 19.93
CA GLU A 101 -3.13 -23.99 20.80
C GLU A 101 -2.86 -22.90 21.87
N LYS A 102 -3.56 -23.08 22.99
CA LYS A 102 -3.04 -23.04 24.37
C LYS A 102 -2.13 -21.88 24.81
N LYS A 103 -2.76 -21.03 25.64
CA LYS A 103 -2.32 -20.59 26.97
C LYS A 103 -0.86 -20.94 27.35
N ARG A 104 -0.03 -19.92 27.53
CA ARG A 104 0.95 -19.90 28.63
C ARG A 104 0.99 -18.54 29.29
N CYS A 105 0.13 -18.38 30.29
CA CYS A 105 0.27 -17.38 31.33
C CYS A 105 0.70 -18.11 32.61
N ARG A 106 1.90 -17.79 33.13
CA ARG A 106 2.44 -17.94 34.50
C ARG A 106 3.97 -17.98 34.42
N ARG A 107 4.74 -17.30 35.26
CA ARG A 107 4.50 -16.45 36.45
C ARG A 107 5.83 -15.72 36.72
N GLU A 108 5.75 -14.54 37.30
CA GLU A 108 6.86 -13.94 38.05
C GLU A 108 7.35 -14.89 39.15
N GLU A 109 8.68 -15.03 39.27
CA GLU A 109 9.47 -14.74 40.50
C GLU A 109 10.95 -14.58 40.12
#